data_AF-A0AA37M948-F1
#
_entry.id   AF-A0AA37M948-F1
#
_cell.length_a   1.000
_cell.length_b   1.000
_cell.length_c   1.000
_cell.angle_alpha   90.00
_cell.angle_beta   90.00
_cell.angle_gamma   90.00
#
_symmetry.space_group_name_H-M   'P 1'
#
loop_
_entity.id
_entity.type
_entity.pdbx_description
1 polymer ?
#
loop_
_entity_poly.entity_id
_entity_poly.type
_entity_poly.pdbx_seq_one_letter_code
_entity_poly.pdbx_strand_id
1 'polypeptide(L)'
;MQIRAGERLRLTMSGAGCRAVVSLNTFAVTEPAIEGLAPSEDGFTYHVTSWLRPGQNILTVVLIGSITETPFRLVAECAGRSLLMLDEAEFLPTTTPWRLWTTTIEALPDDLAVVRGAG
;
A
#
# COMPACT_ATOMS: atom_id res chain seq x y z
N MET A 1 7.49 -7.44 -3.39
CA MET A 1 6.36 -7.97 -4.20
C MET A 1 6.61 -7.69 -5.68
N GLN A 2 5.97 -8.41 -6.60
CA GLN A 2 6.12 -8.21 -8.05
C GLN A 2 4.76 -7.97 -8.71
N ILE A 3 4.72 -7.09 -9.70
CA ILE A 3 3.57 -6.82 -10.54
C ILE A 3 4.01 -6.80 -12.01
N ARG A 4 3.23 -7.41 -12.90
CA ARG A 4 3.49 -7.43 -14.34
C ARG A 4 2.78 -6.28 -15.04
N ALA A 5 3.29 -5.90 -16.21
CA ALA A 5 2.60 -5.00 -17.10
C ALA A 5 1.16 -5.46 -17.38
N GLY A 6 0.23 -4.50 -17.38
CA GLY A 6 -1.21 -4.75 -17.56
C GLY A 6 -1.95 -5.23 -16.30
N GLU A 7 -1.25 -5.67 -15.26
CA GLU A 7 -1.89 -6.01 -14.00
C GLU A 7 -2.26 -4.75 -13.20
N ARG A 8 -3.35 -4.84 -12.43
CA ARG A 8 -3.86 -3.73 -11.61
C ARG A 8 -3.52 -3.94 -10.14
N LEU A 9 -2.78 -3.00 -9.56
CA LEU A 9 -2.53 -2.91 -8.12
C LEU A 9 -3.66 -2.16 -7.43
N ARG A 10 -4.23 -2.80 -6.41
CA ARG A 10 -5.24 -2.27 -5.50
C ARG A 10 -4.68 -2.30 -4.08
N LEU A 11 -4.87 -1.22 -3.33
CA LEU A 11 -4.55 -1.14 -1.91
C LEU A 11 -5.84 -1.01 -1.13
N THR A 12 -6.05 -1.88 -0.15
CA THR A 12 -7.20 -1.86 0.76
C THR A 12 -6.70 -1.65 2.18
N MET A 13 -7.20 -0.64 2.85
CA MET A 13 -6.80 -0.28 4.22
C MET A 13 -8.00 -0.35 5.15
N SER A 14 -7.81 -0.92 6.34
CA SER A 14 -8.85 -1.01 7.38
C SER A 14 -8.24 -0.77 8.75
N GLY A 15 -9.06 -0.42 9.75
CA GLY A 15 -8.60 -0.17 11.13
C GLY A 15 -7.62 1.01 11.29
N ALA A 16 -7.39 1.76 10.19
CA ALA A 16 -6.45 2.86 10.13
C ALA A 16 -6.93 4.08 10.92
N GLY A 17 -8.23 4.25 11.07
CA GLY A 17 -8.76 5.54 11.47
C GLY A 17 -8.28 6.67 10.54
N CYS A 18 -8.18 7.88 11.10
CA CYS A 18 -7.35 8.96 10.57
C CYS A 18 -5.93 8.85 11.16
N ARG A 19 -5.26 7.69 11.12
CA ARG A 19 -3.91 7.53 11.70
C ARG A 19 -2.85 7.11 10.70
N ALA A 20 -3.24 6.57 9.56
CA ALA A 20 -2.31 6.05 8.56
C ALA A 20 -2.11 7.04 7.41
N VAL A 21 -0.85 7.39 7.17
CA VAL A 21 -0.40 8.05 5.94
C VAL A 21 0.26 7.00 5.07
N VAL A 22 -0.34 6.69 3.92
CA VAL A 22 0.17 5.73 2.96
C VAL A 22 0.65 6.47 1.71
N SER A 23 1.84 6.13 1.22
CA SER A 23 2.38 6.72 -0.01
C SER A 23 3.05 5.68 -0.90
N LEU A 24 2.97 5.90 -2.21
CA LEU A 24 3.63 5.10 -3.24
C LEU A 24 4.53 6.03 -4.06
N ASN A 25 5.84 5.76 -4.11
CA ASN A 25 6.82 6.59 -4.84
C ASN A 25 6.72 8.09 -4.53
N THR A 26 6.48 8.44 -3.26
CA THR A 26 6.21 9.81 -2.76
C THR A 26 4.84 10.41 -3.09
N PHE A 27 3.97 9.71 -3.83
CA PHE A 27 2.57 10.13 -3.99
C PHE A 27 1.75 9.68 -2.78
N ALA A 28 1.08 10.63 -2.12
CA ALA A 28 0.16 10.32 -1.03
C ALA A 28 -1.06 9.56 -1.57
N VAL A 29 -1.28 8.34 -1.06
CA VAL A 29 -2.45 7.51 -1.36
C VAL A 29 -3.62 7.94 -0.48
N THR A 30 -3.36 8.17 0.81
CA THR A 30 -4.34 8.69 1.75
C THR A 30 -4.14 10.19 1.95
N GLU A 31 -5.25 10.91 2.15
CA GLU A 31 -5.19 12.27 2.68
C GLU A 31 -4.67 12.24 4.12
N PRO A 32 -3.95 13.28 4.56
CA PRO A 32 -3.56 13.39 5.96
C PRO A 32 -4.79 13.37 6.85
N ALA A 33 -4.66 12.68 7.97
CA ALA A 33 -5.64 12.63 9.02
C ALA A 33 -6.15 14.03 9.42
N ILE A 34 -7.36 14.38 9.01
CA ILE A 34 -8.03 15.59 9.52
C ILE A 34 -8.68 15.21 10.84
N GLU A 35 -8.26 15.86 11.94
CA GLU A 35 -8.92 15.71 13.24
C GLU A 35 -10.43 16.01 13.12
N GLY A 36 -11.27 15.11 13.62
CA GLY A 36 -12.72 15.31 13.70
C GLY A 36 -13.56 14.62 12.61
N LEU A 37 -12.95 13.97 11.61
CA LEU A 37 -13.68 13.06 10.73
C LEU A 37 -13.74 11.66 11.35
N ALA A 38 -14.94 11.12 11.56
CA ALA A 38 -15.08 9.73 11.95
C ALA A 38 -14.53 8.87 10.80
N PRO A 39 -13.49 8.07 11.03
CA PRO A 39 -12.95 7.22 9.98
C PRO A 39 -13.99 6.18 9.57
N SER A 40 -14.04 5.88 8.26
CA SER A 40 -14.80 4.75 7.76
C SER A 40 -14.27 3.47 8.43
N GLU A 41 -15.10 2.81 9.25
CA GLU A 41 -14.77 1.50 9.83
C GLU A 41 -14.63 0.43 8.74
N ASP A 42 -15.33 0.61 7.62
CA ASP A 42 -15.36 -0.31 6.47
C ASP A 42 -14.09 -0.27 5.60
N GLY A 43 -13.13 0.60 5.96
CA GLY A 43 -11.87 0.73 5.25
C GLY A 43 -11.99 1.50 3.93
N PHE A 44 -10.84 1.69 3.26
CA PHE A 44 -10.72 2.43 2.02
C PHE A 44 -9.95 1.62 0.99
N THR A 45 -10.39 1.68 -0.27
CA THR A 45 -9.77 0.95 -1.38
C THR A 45 -9.30 1.94 -2.46
N TYR A 46 -8.03 1.85 -2.85
CA TYR A 46 -7.41 2.73 -3.84
C TYR A 46 -6.80 1.93 -4.99
N HIS A 47 -7.08 2.34 -6.22
CA HIS A 47 -6.41 1.83 -7.41
C HIS A 47 -5.18 2.69 -7.69
N VAL A 48 -3.99 2.15 -7.39
CA VAL A 48 -2.73 2.91 -7.42
C VAL A 48 -1.84 2.55 -8.61
N THR A 49 -2.37 1.80 -9.58
CA THR A 49 -1.61 1.26 -10.72
C THR A 49 -0.95 2.37 -11.55
N SER A 50 -1.63 3.50 -11.73
CA SER A 50 -1.12 4.65 -12.49
C SER A 50 0.05 5.37 -11.81
N TRP A 51 0.32 5.09 -10.54
CA TRP A 51 1.43 5.68 -9.78
C TRP A 51 2.67 4.78 -9.75
N LEU A 52 2.56 3.57 -10.28
CA LEU A 52 3.70 2.69 -10.49
C LEU A 52 4.59 3.22 -11.63
N ARG A 53 5.89 3.07 -11.43
CA ARG A 53 6.95 3.34 -12.40
C ARG A 53 7.57 2.00 -12.81
N PRO A 54 8.10 1.87 -14.03
CA PRO A 54 8.87 0.69 -14.42
C PRO A 54 10.02 0.42 -13.43
N GLY A 55 10.21 -0.84 -13.05
CA GLY A 55 11.24 -1.26 -12.10
C GLY A 55 10.81 -1.10 -10.64
N GLN A 56 11.73 -0.59 -9.81
CA GLN A 56 11.55 -0.53 -8.37
C GLN A 56 10.61 0.61 -7.94
N ASN A 57 9.62 0.28 -7.13
CA ASN A 57 8.69 1.22 -6.49
C ASN A 57 8.71 1.03 -4.97
N ILE A 58 8.47 2.10 -4.22
CA ILE A 58 8.48 2.07 -2.75
C ILE A 58 7.09 2.40 -2.22
N LEU A 59 6.53 1.47 -1.45
CA LEU A 59 5.30 1.67 -0.68
C LEU A 59 5.68 1.94 0.76
N THR A 60 5.24 3.07 1.28
CA THR A 60 5.54 3.54 2.64
C THR A 60 4.25 3.74 3.41
N VAL A 61 4.22 3.27 4.65
CA VAL A 61 3.16 3.53 5.60
C VAL A 61 3.74 4.19 6.85
N VAL A 62 3.18 5.32 7.22
CA VAL A 62 3.43 5.97 8.51
C VAL A 62 2.15 5.87 9.33
N LEU A 63 2.25 5.23 10.49
CA LEU A 63 1.14 5.10 11.43
C LEU A 63 1.39 6.03 12.61
N ILE A 64 0.46 6.94 12.88
CA ILE A 64 0.59 7.98 13.90
C ILE A 64 -0.30 7.66 15.11
N GLY A 65 0.23 7.85 16.31
CA GLY A 65 -0.49 7.66 17.57
C GLY A 65 -0.43 6.24 18.13
N SER A 66 -1.17 6.04 19.22
CA SER A 66 -1.21 4.78 19.99
C SER A 66 -1.96 3.68 19.24
N ILE A 67 -1.70 2.41 19.62
CA ILE A 67 -2.47 1.25 19.14
C ILE A 67 -3.92 1.41 19.60
N THR A 68 -4.88 1.21 18.69
CA THR A 68 -6.32 1.27 18.97
C THR A 68 -6.91 -0.14 19.09
N GLU A 69 -8.16 -0.23 19.55
CA GLU A 69 -8.89 -1.51 19.66
C GLU A 69 -9.02 -2.23 18.31
N THR A 70 -9.17 -1.47 17.23
CA THR A 70 -9.12 -1.99 15.85
C THR A 70 -7.73 -1.76 15.27
N PRO A 71 -6.95 -2.82 14.97
CA PRO A 71 -5.60 -2.67 14.43
C PRO A 71 -5.62 -2.24 12.96
N PHE A 72 -4.68 -1.39 12.58
CA PHE A 72 -4.43 -1.05 11.18
C PHE A 72 -4.06 -2.30 10.37
N ARG A 73 -4.60 -2.37 9.16
CA ARG A 73 -4.24 -3.38 8.17
C ARG A 73 -4.20 -2.77 6.79
N LEU A 74 -3.20 -3.16 6.01
CA LEU A 74 -3.08 -2.86 4.59
C LEU A 74 -2.95 -4.16 3.80
N VAL A 75 -3.80 -4.33 2.80
CA VAL A 75 -3.72 -5.44 1.85
C VAL A 75 -3.41 -4.86 0.48
N ALA A 76 -2.34 -5.35 -0.14
CA ALA A 76 -2.03 -5.05 -1.54
C ALA A 76 -2.43 -6.23 -2.41
N GLU A 77 -3.33 -6.00 -3.35
CA GLU A 77 -3.85 -7.03 -4.25
C GLU A 77 -3.53 -6.71 -5.71
N CYS A 78 -3.22 -7.75 -6.46
CA CYS A 78 -2.94 -7.69 -7.88
C CYS A 78 -3.70 -8.80 -8.61
N ALA A 79 -4.52 -8.43 -9.59
CA ALA A 79 -5.31 -9.38 -10.39
C ALA A 79 -6.11 -10.40 -9.53
N GLY A 80 -6.66 -9.96 -8.39
CA GLY A 80 -7.42 -10.80 -7.45
C GLY A 80 -6.58 -11.67 -6.52
N ARG A 81 -5.25 -11.53 -6.54
CA ARG A 81 -4.32 -12.20 -5.61
C ARG A 81 -3.81 -11.20 -4.58
N SER A 82 -3.85 -11.57 -3.30
CA SER A 82 -3.14 -10.80 -2.27
C SER A 82 -1.62 -10.99 -2.45
N LEU A 83 -0.92 -9.91 -2.74
CA LEU A 83 0.54 -9.88 -2.88
C LEU A 83 1.24 -9.61 -1.56
N LEU A 84 0.56 -8.91 -0.65
CA LEU A 84 1.08 -8.47 0.63
C LEU A 84 -0.10 -8.21 1.56
N MET A 85 0.10 -8.59 2.81
CA MET A 85 -0.69 -8.13 3.95
C MET A 85 0.28 -7.55 4.97
N LEU A 86 -0.01 -6.34 5.43
CA LEU A 86 0.70 -5.66 6.50
C LEU A 86 -0.29 -5.43 7.64
N ASP A 87 0.08 -5.86 8.84
CA ASP A 87 -0.69 -5.67 10.06
C ASP A 87 0.01 -4.67 11.01
N GLU A 88 -0.76 -3.96 11.85
CA GLU A 88 -0.22 -3.01 12.84
C GLU A 88 0.84 -3.64 13.75
N ALA A 89 0.74 -4.94 14.03
CA ALA A 89 1.71 -5.67 14.83
C ALA A 89 3.13 -5.72 14.23
N GLU A 90 3.28 -5.51 12.92
CA GLU A 90 4.58 -5.52 12.24
C GLU A 90 5.34 -4.18 12.40
N PHE A 91 4.69 -3.15 12.95
CA PHE A 91 5.29 -1.85 13.19
C PHE A 91 6.08 -1.85 14.50
N LEU A 92 7.41 -1.86 14.40
CA LEU A 92 8.32 -1.77 15.54
C LEU A 92 9.21 -0.53 15.44
N PRO A 93 9.57 0.12 16.57
CA PRO A 93 9.06 -0.11 17.93
C PRO A 93 7.65 0.47 18.13
N THR A 94 6.82 -0.19 18.93
CA THR A 94 5.44 0.28 19.21
C THR A 94 5.38 1.45 20.20
N THR A 95 6.51 1.82 20.83
CA THR A 95 6.56 2.86 21.86
C THR A 95 6.76 4.27 21.32
N THR A 96 7.05 4.44 20.03
CA THR A 96 7.19 5.75 19.40
C THR A 96 5.83 6.34 19.04
N PRO A 97 5.71 7.70 19.04
CA PRO A 97 4.46 8.39 18.70
C PRO A 97 4.05 8.22 17.22
N TRP A 98 4.95 7.70 16.41
CA TRP A 98 4.73 7.28 15.04
C TRP A 98 5.52 6.00 14.79
N ARG A 99 5.05 5.16 13.85
CA ARG A 99 5.79 4.01 13.36
C ARG A 99 5.85 4.07 11.84
N LEU A 100 6.93 3.52 11.27
CA LEU A 100 7.20 3.52 9.85
C LEU A 100 7.35 2.09 9.38
N TRP A 101 6.75 1.79 8.23
CA TRP A 101 6.98 0.57 7.50
C TRP A 101 7.18 0.89 6.03
N THR A 102 8.12 0.20 5.38
CA THR A 102 8.41 0.37 3.95
C THR A 102 8.57 -0.98 3.29
N THR A 103 8.13 -1.08 2.04
CA THR A 103 8.40 -2.24 1.19
C THR A 103 8.62 -1.85 -0.26
N THR A 104 9.11 -2.82 -1.02
CA THR A 104 9.39 -2.67 -2.44
C THR A 104 8.38 -3.42 -3.31
N ILE A 105 7.92 -2.75 -4.36
CA ILE A 105 7.15 -3.31 -5.47
C ILE A 105 8.00 -3.27 -6.73
N GLU A 106 8.26 -4.44 -7.31
CA GLU A 106 8.92 -4.52 -8.61
C GLU A 106 7.88 -4.57 -9.72
N ALA A 107 7.83 -3.53 -10.55
CA ALA A 107 6.97 -3.48 -11.72
C ALA A 107 7.74 -3.95 -12.95
N LEU A 108 7.45 -5.16 -13.39
CA LEU A 108 8.11 -5.79 -14.52
C LEU A 108 7.58 -5.20 -15.84
N PRO A 109 8.46 -4.80 -16.77
CA PRO A 109 8.06 -4.33 -18.09
C PRO A 109 7.35 -5.44 -18.89
N ASP A 110 6.62 -5.05 -19.93
CA ASP A 110 5.80 -5.93 -20.78
C ASP A 110 6.64 -6.81 -21.74
N ASP A 111 7.94 -6.95 -21.50
CA ASP A 111 8.94 -7.52 -22.43
C ASP A 111 8.80 -9.04 -22.70
N LEU A 112 7.72 -9.67 -22.22
CA LEU A 112 7.34 -11.02 -22.65
C LEU A 112 6.52 -11.02 -23.96
N ALA A 113 6.10 -9.86 -24.48
CA ALA A 113 5.39 -9.77 -25.75
C ALA A 113 6.33 -9.73 -26.99
N VAL A 114 7.58 -9.30 -26.85
CA VAL A 114 8.48 -9.05 -28.00
C VAL A 114 9.14 -10.33 -28.55
N VAL A 115 9.27 -11.39 -27.75
CA VAL A 115 10.03 -12.60 -28.14
C VAL A 115 9.19 -13.64 -28.91
N ARG A 116 7.88 -13.44 -29.09
CA ARG A 116 7.00 -14.40 -29.80
C ARG A 116 6.69 -14.06 -31.26
N GLY A 117 7.32 -13.03 -31.84
CA GLY A 117 7.04 -12.54 -33.19
C GLY A 117 8.12 -12.77 -34.25
N ALA A 118 9.16 -13.55 -33.97
CA ALA A 118 10.22 -13.86 -34.93
C ALA A 118 10.44 -15.38 -34.98
N GLY A 119 9.70 -16.04 -35.87
CA GLY A 119 9.82 -17.46 -36.21
C GLY A 119 9.02 -17.75 -37.47
#